data_AF-A0A1S1X4V5-F1
#
_entry.id   AF-A0A1S1X4V5-F1
#
_cell.length_a   1.000
_cell.length_b   1.000
_cell.length_c   1.000
_cell.angle_alpha   90.00
_cell.angle_beta   90.00
_cell.angle_gamma   90.00
#
_symmetry.space_group_name_H-M   'P 1'
#
loop_
_entity.id
_entity.type
_entity.pdbx_description
1 polymer ?
#
loop_
_entity_poly.entity_id
_entity_poly.type
_entity_poly.pdbx_seq_one_letter_code
_entity_poly.pdbx_strand_id
1 'polypeptide(L)'
;MKILPVVLLLAPMLACAAPGASAPHGQARFGEMKAKLLQEHAQRIQILQTSQSCIQAAQTPQALKSCMETQRQQMQALRPGQ
;
A
#
# COMPACT_ATOMS: atom_id res chain seq x y z
N MET A 1 -34.55 31.38 39.36
CA MET A 1 -35.25 30.15 38.89
C MET A 1 -34.75 29.90 37.47
N LYS A 2 -33.69 29.11 37.27
CA LYS A 2 -33.70 27.65 37.08
C LYS A 2 -34.13 27.27 35.66
N ILE A 3 -33.17 27.13 34.72
CA ILE A 3 -33.29 26.21 33.57
C ILE A 3 -31.92 25.61 33.26
N LEU A 4 -31.90 24.29 33.20
CA LEU A 4 -30.82 23.31 32.98
C LEU A 4 -30.02 23.50 31.67
N PRO A 5 -28.78 23.00 31.60
CA PRO A 5 -28.05 22.88 30.33
C PRO A 5 -28.57 21.68 29.52
N VAL A 6 -28.99 21.94 28.29
CA VAL A 6 -29.30 20.89 27.31
C VAL A 6 -27.98 20.39 26.72
N VAL A 7 -27.45 19.31 27.30
CA VAL A 7 -26.40 18.50 26.69
C VAL A 7 -27.05 17.72 25.55
N LEU A 8 -27.00 18.27 24.34
CA LEU A 8 -27.39 17.56 23.13
C LEU A 8 -26.19 16.72 22.65
N LEU A 9 -26.15 15.47 23.10
CA LEU A 9 -25.32 14.41 22.55
C LEU A 9 -25.74 14.15 21.09
N LEU A 10 -25.06 14.79 20.14
CA LEU A 10 -25.07 14.35 18.74
C LEU A 10 -23.98 13.29 18.58
N ALA A 11 -24.33 12.05 18.90
CA ALA A 11 -23.56 10.89 18.47
C ALA A 11 -23.67 10.78 16.94
N PRO A 12 -22.56 10.86 16.18
CA PRO A 12 -22.61 10.49 14.78
C PRO A 12 -22.94 9.00 14.72
N MET A 13 -24.12 8.66 14.21
CA MET A 13 -24.47 7.31 13.79
C MET A 13 -23.46 6.90 12.73
N LEU A 14 -22.44 6.17 13.18
CA LEU A 14 -21.49 5.47 12.32
C LEU A 14 -22.28 4.32 11.68
N ALA A 15 -23.01 4.62 10.62
CA ALA A 15 -23.53 3.60 9.73
C ALA A 15 -22.35 3.01 8.94
N CYS A 16 -21.56 2.16 9.60
CA CYS A 16 -20.70 1.23 8.90
C CYS A 16 -21.61 0.34 8.07
N ALA A 17 -21.63 0.58 6.76
CA ALA A 17 -22.19 -0.36 5.80
C ALA A 17 -21.63 -1.75 6.12
N ALA A 18 -22.51 -2.66 6.54
CA ALA A 18 -22.14 -4.03 6.82
C ALA A 18 -21.51 -4.62 5.55
N PRO A 19 -20.29 -5.20 5.62
CA PRO A 19 -19.74 -5.89 4.47
C PRO A 19 -20.71 -7.02 4.14
N GLY A 20 -21.24 -6.99 2.91
CA GLY A 20 -22.16 -7.99 2.41
C GLY A 20 -21.60 -9.38 2.71
N ALA A 21 -22.47 -10.25 3.25
CA ALA A 21 -22.16 -11.61 3.67
C ALA A 21 -21.43 -12.38 2.57
N SER A 22 -20.11 -12.26 2.59
CA SER A 22 -19.23 -13.02 1.73
C SER A 22 -19.21 -14.41 2.35
N ALA A 23 -19.68 -15.42 1.61
CA ALA A 23 -19.55 -16.81 2.05
C ALA A 23 -18.12 -17.08 2.55
N PRO A 24 -17.89 -17.96 3.55
CA PRO A 24 -16.58 -18.15 4.19
C PRO A 24 -15.42 -18.37 3.19
N HIS A 25 -15.70 -18.95 2.02
CA HIS A 25 -14.75 -19.10 0.91
C HIS A 25 -14.32 -17.78 0.23
N GLY A 26 -15.22 -16.79 0.14
CA GLY A 26 -14.93 -15.48 -0.44
C GLY A 26 -14.04 -14.62 0.45
N GLN A 27 -14.21 -14.71 1.78
CA GLN A 27 -13.38 -13.99 2.74
C GLN A 27 -11.94 -14.53 2.76
N ALA A 28 -11.76 -15.85 2.67
CA ALA A 28 -10.44 -16.48 2.55
C ALA A 28 -9.72 -16.04 1.26
N ARG A 29 -10.38 -16.13 0.10
CA ARG A 29 -9.81 -15.67 -1.19
C ARG A 29 -9.46 -14.18 -1.18
N PHE A 30 -10.31 -13.34 -0.57
CA PHE A 30 -10.01 -11.92 -0.42
C PHE A 30 -8.75 -11.70 0.44
N GLY A 31 -8.62 -12.43 1.55
CA GLY A 31 -7.45 -12.37 2.43
C GLY A 31 -6.16 -12.74 1.68
N GLU A 32 -6.18 -13.84 0.91
CA GLU A 32 -5.06 -14.28 0.09
C GLU A 32 -4.68 -13.25 -0.99
N MET A 33 -5.65 -12.73 -1.73
CA MET A 33 -5.39 -11.69 -2.75
C MET A 33 -4.83 -10.42 -2.13
N LYS A 34 -5.38 -9.96 -1.01
CA LYS A 34 -4.87 -8.80 -0.28
C LYS A 34 -3.42 -9.03 0.16
N ALA A 35 -3.12 -10.19 0.74
CA ALA A 35 -1.77 -10.52 1.19
C ALA A 35 -0.78 -10.55 0.01
N LYS A 36 -1.16 -11.16 -1.12
CA LYS A 36 -0.36 -11.17 -2.35
C LYS A 36 -0.08 -9.76 -2.86
N LEU A 37 -1.10 -8.91 -2.97
CA LEU A 37 -0.93 -7.53 -3.42
C LEU A 37 -0.01 -6.74 -2.49
N LEU A 38 -0.19 -6.88 -1.17
CA LEU A 38 0.68 -6.22 -0.19
C LEU A 38 2.13 -6.69 -0.32
N GLN A 39 2.36 -7.98 -0.56
CA GLN A 39 3.69 -8.52 -0.78
C GLN A 39 4.32 -7.97 -2.07
N GLU A 40 3.58 -7.94 -3.18
CA GLU A 40 4.05 -7.36 -4.45
C GLU A 40 4.39 -5.87 -4.29
N HIS A 41 3.57 -5.12 -3.55
CA HIS A 41 3.84 -3.72 -3.25
C HIS A 41 5.08 -3.54 -2.36
N ALA A 42 5.24 -4.36 -1.31
CA ALA A 42 6.40 -4.30 -0.44
C ALA A 42 7.71 -4.52 -1.23
N GLN A 43 7.72 -5.49 -2.14
CA GLN A 43 8.87 -5.76 -3.02
C GLN A 43 9.19 -4.56 -3.93
N ARG A 44 8.16 -3.94 -4.55
CA ARG A 44 8.36 -2.73 -5.37
C ARG A 44 8.90 -1.56 -4.56
N ILE A 45 8.38 -1.34 -3.35
CA ILE A 45 8.85 -0.27 -2.45
C ILE A 45 10.33 -0.48 -2.12
N GLN A 46 10.75 -1.70 -1.83
CA GLN A 46 12.15 -2.01 -1.52
C GLN A 46 13.10 -1.70 -2.69
N ILE A 47 12.69 -2.04 -3.92
CA ILE A 47 13.46 -1.70 -5.13
C ILE A 47 13.58 -0.17 -5.28
N LEU A 48 12.48 0.55 -5.06
CA LEU A 48 12.49 2.02 -5.17
C LEU A 48 13.37 2.67 -4.12
N GLN A 49 13.33 2.20 -2.87
CA GLN A 49 14.21 2.67 -1.80
C GLN A 49 15.68 2.42 -2.13
N THR A 50 16.00 1.22 -2.63
CA THR A 50 17.37 0.87 -3.04
C THR A 50 17.85 1.75 -4.20
N SER A 51 17.00 1.96 -5.20
CA SER A 51 17.31 2.85 -6.34
C SER A 51 17.54 4.28 -5.86
N GLN A 52 16.69 4.79 -4.94
CA GLN A 52 16.86 6.13 -4.38
C GLN A 52 18.22 6.28 -3.71
N SER A 53 18.65 5.34 -2.86
CA SER A 53 19.97 5.38 -2.25
C SER A 53 21.10 5.31 -3.28
N CYS A 54 20.97 4.50 -4.33
CA CYS A 54 21.93 4.42 -5.42
C CYS A 54 22.07 5.77 -6.15
N ILE A 55 20.94 6.39 -6.50
CA ILE A 55 20.89 7.68 -7.18
C ILE A 55 21.50 8.78 -6.31
N GLN A 56 21.20 8.80 -5.01
CA GLN A 56 21.79 9.76 -4.07
C GLN A 56 23.31 9.63 -3.96
N ALA A 57 23.85 8.41 -4.04
CA ALA A 57 25.28 8.14 -3.99
C ALA A 57 26.00 8.31 -5.35
N ALA A 58 25.25 8.43 -6.45
CA ALA A 58 25.81 8.51 -7.79
C ALA A 58 26.49 9.87 -8.02
N GLN A 59 27.81 9.86 -8.18
CA GLN A 59 28.61 11.07 -8.42
C GLN A 59 28.88 11.34 -9.92
N THR A 60 28.50 10.40 -10.80
CA THR A 60 28.77 10.50 -12.24
C THR A 60 27.56 10.09 -13.07
N PRO A 61 27.45 10.58 -14.32
CA PRO A 61 26.38 10.16 -15.23
C PRO A 61 26.36 8.64 -15.47
N GLN A 62 27.54 8.01 -15.54
CA GLN A 62 27.66 6.56 -15.73
C GLN A 62 27.12 5.77 -14.53
N ALA A 63 27.41 6.24 -13.30
CA ALA A 63 26.87 5.63 -12.09
C ALA A 63 25.34 5.76 -12.04
N LEU A 64 24.80 6.94 -12.36
CA LEU A 64 23.36 7.16 -12.43
C LEU A 64 22.68 6.22 -13.43
N LYS A 65 23.25 6.07 -14.63
CA LYS A 65 22.75 5.14 -15.66
C LYS A 65 22.70 3.70 -15.14
N SER A 66 23.76 3.27 -14.45
CA SER A 66 23.85 1.94 -13.85
C SER A 66 22.79 1.71 -12.77
N CYS A 67 22.53 2.71 -11.91
CA CYS A 67 21.43 2.66 -10.93
C CYS A 67 20.07 2.47 -11.62
N MET A 68 19.79 3.23 -12.69
CA MET A 68 18.51 3.12 -13.39
C MET A 68 18.34 1.78 -14.12
N GLU A 69 19.40 1.26 -14.74
CA GLU A 69 19.36 -0.06 -15.38
C GLU A 69 19.10 -1.17 -14.37
N THR A 70 19.75 -1.11 -13.21
CA THR A 70 19.52 -2.05 -12.11
C THR A 70 18.07 -2.00 -11.63
N GLN A 71 17.54 -0.80 -11.38
CA GLN A 71 16.13 -0.62 -11.01
C GLN A 71 15.19 -1.22 -12.06
N ARG A 72 15.47 -0.99 -13.36
CA ARG A 72 14.65 -1.51 -14.46
C ARG A 72 14.62 -3.03 -14.46
N GLN A 73 15.78 -3.68 -14.33
CA GLN A 73 15.89 -5.14 -14.30
C GLN A 73 15.14 -5.72 -13.10
N GLN A 74 15.30 -5.14 -11.91
CA GLN A 74 14.60 -5.60 -10.71
C GLN A 74 13.08 -5.43 -10.84
N MET A 75 12.60 -4.31 -11.41
CA MET A 75 11.17 -4.10 -11.66
C MET A 75 10.60 -5.04 -12.72
N GLN A 76 11.39 -5.41 -13.74
CA GLN A 76 11.01 -6.39 -14.74
C GLN A 76 10.90 -7.80 -14.15
N ALA A 77 11.81 -8.17 -13.24
CA ALA A 77 11.75 -9.46 -12.54
C ALA A 77 10.50 -9.62 -11.67
N LEU A 78 9.91 -8.51 -11.20
CA LEU A 78 8.62 -8.49 -10.48
C LEU A 78 7.39 -8.45 -11.39
N ARG A 79 7.55 -8.38 -12.72
CA ARG A 79 6.40 -8.37 -13.62
C ARG A 79 5.89 -9.82 -13.72
N PRO A 80 4.67 -10.14 -13.27
CA PRO A 80 4.09 -11.45 -13.53
C PRO A 80 4.08 -11.64 -15.06
N GLY A 81 4.49 -12.83 -15.51
CA GLY A 81 4.76 -13.14 -16.91
C GLY A 81 3.72 -12.53 -17.85
N GLN A 82 4.21 -11.82 -18.86
CA GLN A 82 3.40 -11.45 -20.02
C GLN A 82 2.85 -12.69 -20.70
#